data_AF-A0A1I4EBN9-F1
#
_entry.id   AF-A0A1I4EBN9-F1
#
_cell.length_a   1.000
_cell.length_b   1.000
_cell.length_c   1.000
_cell.angle_alpha   90.00
_cell.angle_beta   90.00
_cell.angle_gamma   90.00
#
_symmetry.space_group_name_H-M   'P 1'
#
loop_
_entity.id
_entity.type
_entity.pdbx_description
1 polymer ?
#
loop_
_entity_poly.entity_id
_entity_poly.type
_entity_poly.pdbx_seq_one_letter_code
_entity_poly.pdbx_strand_id
1 'polypeptide(L)'
;MRPHRPGRYRFGWPAALFAGGYLVAVVVIGAVSGDGEVVWRLVVHRRWRPMEPGWYVLSLVLLGGMQGWALWQILRGRAAGQDVAPDRHVRRLRRVLYAYLAVQLTFYVAFFLPSPWWVDVARDVGRLALVVLFHRVLDGTPRALRFVALAAGTLGVVGSIGEEVLDELDVRAVEQIFDLLGLSGWLWSLWMALILVAQARDGRWGRVTVWSGAASMVLAFLVMPLALGLSGGFGGPVITVTFVLFGARSVLMLVWLARSAHDLAGPHAGAVPRREGPAPARARLGRWPLPVAAVVLLSLLPAADHARGPFTSRSDCERARSTVGEYGRHVESRPMSGEMAFVCEVRGSDGSPFSQSVPDLALVAYGHRLCGVYTRNDPREIARVREASGVDVRGLTHTLAEICPRAAAIVKAAIDEEDREIAEREAEEQRKCDAAPRHRPLIRPESASVRRQPLWTDYGVLEAYEEDGYNDPFEDGLDELLEKNGLVAALPGHLMISIYADPRVCVTTETYRRRPPVETKGWHHVVEVGYHSPTGEIKLRDAMGGPELPDLAVRGKGHYRIRVHYAWLPWKGEKHAGQRLLIMAYPGRGDEVVVHRKRTDP
;
A
#
# COMPACT_ATOMS: atom_id res chain seq x y z
N MET A 1 -35.78 29.82 -45.57
CA MET A 1 -34.98 29.03 -44.60
C MET A 1 -35.93 28.39 -43.60
N ARG A 2 -36.10 27.07 -43.61
CA ARG A 2 -36.90 26.37 -42.57
C ARG A 2 -36.04 26.27 -41.29
N PRO A 3 -36.57 26.59 -40.10
CA PRO A 3 -35.81 26.46 -38.86
C PRO A 3 -35.38 25.00 -38.70
N HIS A 4 -34.06 24.79 -38.58
CA HIS A 4 -33.49 23.48 -38.26
C HIS A 4 -34.09 23.01 -36.93
N ARG A 5 -34.97 22.00 -36.97
CA ARG A 5 -35.42 21.33 -35.75
C ARG A 5 -34.17 20.73 -35.06
N PRO A 6 -33.99 20.91 -33.75
CA PRO A 6 -32.88 20.31 -33.03
C PRO A 6 -32.86 18.80 -33.29
N GLY A 7 -31.72 18.31 -33.79
CA GLY A 7 -31.57 16.92 -34.24
C GLY A 7 -31.91 15.95 -33.11
N ARG A 8 -32.90 15.09 -33.33
CA ARG A 8 -33.26 14.04 -32.37
C ARG A 8 -32.15 12.99 -32.32
N TYR A 9 -31.65 12.67 -31.14
CA TYR A 9 -30.75 11.54 -30.92
C TYR A 9 -31.54 10.24 -30.98
N ARG A 10 -30.97 9.18 -31.59
CA ARG A 10 -31.66 7.90 -31.79
C ARG A 10 -32.13 7.27 -30.48
N PHE A 11 -31.35 7.40 -29.41
CA PHE A 11 -31.67 6.86 -28.08
C PHE A 11 -31.75 7.95 -27.02
N GLY A 12 -32.03 9.19 -27.43
CA GLY A 12 -31.99 10.34 -26.52
C GLY A 12 -32.94 10.22 -25.33
N TRP A 13 -34.16 9.72 -25.56
CA TRP A 13 -35.18 9.57 -24.50
C TRP A 13 -34.89 8.40 -23.55
N PRO A 14 -34.62 7.16 -24.03
CA PRO A 14 -34.21 6.08 -23.13
C PRO A 14 -32.97 6.43 -22.29
N ALA A 15 -31.97 7.08 -22.91
CA ALA A 15 -30.78 7.54 -22.21
C ALA A 15 -31.10 8.58 -21.11
N ALA A 16 -32.03 9.49 -21.38
CA ALA A 16 -32.43 10.52 -20.41
C ALA A 16 -33.18 9.92 -19.23
N LEU A 17 -34.05 8.93 -19.45
CA LEU A 17 -34.72 8.20 -18.38
C LEU A 17 -33.72 7.44 -17.50
N PHE A 18 -32.77 6.72 -18.10
CA PHE A 18 -31.77 5.97 -17.35
C PHE A 18 -30.88 6.89 -16.51
N ALA A 19 -30.38 7.97 -17.12
CA ALA A 19 -29.59 8.98 -16.43
C ALA A 19 -30.37 9.69 -15.31
N GLY A 20 -31.63 10.03 -15.56
CA GLY A 20 -32.52 10.64 -14.59
C GLY A 20 -32.82 9.72 -13.40
N GLY A 21 -33.13 8.45 -13.67
CA GLY A 21 -33.35 7.44 -12.63
C GLY A 21 -32.11 7.22 -11.77
N TYR A 22 -30.93 7.12 -12.38
CA TYR A 22 -29.65 7.04 -11.66
C TYR A 22 -29.43 8.26 -10.75
N LEU A 23 -29.62 9.47 -11.28
CA LEU A 23 -29.46 10.71 -10.52
C LEU A 23 -30.42 10.79 -9.33
N VAL A 24 -31.70 10.46 -9.54
CA VAL A 24 -32.70 10.42 -8.47
C VAL A 24 -32.30 9.42 -7.40
N ALA A 25 -31.81 8.23 -7.78
CA ALA A 25 -31.35 7.23 -6.82
C ALA A 25 -30.19 7.77 -5.96
N VAL A 26 -29.16 8.39 -6.57
CA VAL A 26 -28.03 8.96 -5.82
C VAL A 26 -28.50 10.07 -4.86
N VAL A 27 -29.35 10.99 -5.32
CA VAL A 27 -29.83 12.12 -4.51
C VAL A 27 -30.72 11.64 -3.36
N VAL A 28 -31.68 10.74 -3.64
CA VAL A 28 -32.59 10.21 -2.62
C VAL A 28 -31.83 9.41 -1.57
N ILE A 29 -30.91 8.52 -1.98
CA ILE A 29 -30.10 7.75 -1.03
C ILE A 29 -29.25 8.70 -0.19
N GLY A 30 -28.56 9.68 -0.79
CA GLY A 30 -27.74 10.62 -0.05
C GLY A 30 -28.50 11.55 0.89
N ALA A 31 -29.73 11.95 0.54
CA ALA A 31 -30.55 12.81 1.37
C ALA A 31 -31.28 12.05 2.49
N VAL A 32 -31.72 10.82 2.24
CA VAL A 32 -32.57 10.04 3.17
C VAL A 32 -31.74 9.20 4.14
N SER A 33 -30.65 8.56 3.69
CA SER A 33 -29.94 7.63 4.57
C SER A 33 -29.11 8.34 5.65
N GLY A 34 -28.59 9.55 5.35
CA GLY A 34 -27.52 10.16 6.14
C GLY A 34 -26.23 9.33 6.20
N ASP A 35 -26.26 8.12 5.64
CA ASP A 35 -25.22 7.12 5.61
C ASP A 35 -24.47 7.26 4.29
N GLY A 36 -23.34 7.96 4.37
CA GLY A 36 -22.46 8.16 3.25
C GLY A 36 -21.82 6.86 2.74
N GLU A 37 -21.89 5.74 3.46
CA GLU A 37 -21.37 4.45 2.99
C GLU A 37 -22.16 3.92 1.80
N VAL A 38 -23.49 4.02 1.83
CA VAL A 38 -24.36 3.54 0.73
C VAL A 38 -24.13 4.40 -0.53
N VAL A 39 -24.07 5.72 -0.38
CA VAL A 39 -23.78 6.63 -1.49
C VAL A 39 -22.37 6.38 -2.02
N TRP A 40 -21.41 6.15 -1.15
CA TRP A 40 -20.03 5.84 -1.55
C TRP A 40 -19.96 4.55 -2.38
N ARG A 41 -20.61 3.48 -1.93
CA ARG A 41 -20.70 2.23 -2.70
C ARG A 41 -21.42 2.43 -4.03
N LEU A 42 -22.43 3.29 -4.10
CA LEU A 42 -23.17 3.55 -5.33
C LEU A 42 -22.38 4.41 -6.35
N VAL A 43 -21.50 5.30 -5.89
CA VAL A 43 -20.83 6.29 -6.75
C VAL A 43 -19.36 5.91 -7.01
N VAL A 44 -18.62 5.56 -5.96
CA VAL A 44 -17.19 5.20 -6.04
C VAL A 44 -17.01 3.69 -6.25
N HIS A 45 -18.01 2.90 -5.85
CA HIS A 45 -18.03 1.46 -6.01
C HIS A 45 -16.81 0.73 -5.42
N ARG A 46 -16.22 1.30 -4.35
CA ARG A 46 -15.18 0.64 -3.54
C ARG A 46 -15.66 0.44 -2.11
N ARG A 47 -15.26 -0.67 -1.49
CA ARG A 47 -15.51 -0.96 -0.07
C ARG A 47 -14.49 -0.17 0.75
N TRP A 48 -14.82 1.07 1.07
CA TRP A 48 -14.02 1.93 1.96
C TRP A 48 -14.93 2.65 2.93
N ARG A 49 -14.55 2.68 4.21
CA ARG A 49 -15.27 3.43 5.25
C ARG A 49 -14.60 4.79 5.42
N PRO A 50 -15.24 5.89 5.02
CA PRO A 50 -14.74 7.22 5.36
C PRO A 50 -14.70 7.40 6.88
N MET A 51 -13.62 7.98 7.38
CA MET A 51 -13.37 8.12 8.82
C MET A 51 -14.18 9.23 9.51
N GLU A 52 -14.77 10.18 8.77
CA GLU A 52 -15.52 11.30 9.35
C GLU A 52 -16.84 11.58 8.62
N PRO A 53 -18.01 11.50 9.29
CA PRO A 53 -19.33 11.66 8.66
C PRO A 53 -19.63 13.11 8.24
N GLY A 54 -20.21 13.30 7.05
CA GLY A 54 -21.01 14.50 6.70
C GLY A 54 -20.63 15.24 5.42
N TRP A 55 -19.44 15.85 5.34
CA TRP A 55 -19.13 16.80 4.25
C TRP A 55 -18.92 16.14 2.88
N TYR A 56 -18.46 14.88 2.85
CA TYR A 56 -18.17 14.17 1.61
C TYR A 56 -19.44 13.73 0.84
N VAL A 57 -20.61 13.69 1.49
CA VAL A 57 -21.88 13.34 0.84
C VAL A 57 -22.19 14.30 -0.30
N LEU A 58 -21.94 15.60 -0.13
CA LEU A 58 -22.12 16.59 -1.19
C LEU A 58 -21.20 16.30 -2.38
N SER A 59 -19.92 15.99 -2.14
CA SER A 59 -18.96 15.63 -3.18
C SER A 59 -19.37 14.36 -3.94
N LEU A 60 -19.92 13.37 -3.24
CA LEU A 60 -20.45 12.15 -3.85
C LEU A 60 -21.71 12.41 -4.67
N VAL A 61 -22.62 13.25 -4.19
CA VAL A 61 -23.83 13.63 -4.95
C VAL A 61 -23.44 14.39 -6.21
N LEU A 62 -22.46 15.30 -6.15
CA LEU A 62 -21.93 15.99 -7.33
C LEU A 62 -21.30 15.02 -8.32
N LEU A 63 -20.51 14.06 -7.84
CA LEU A 63 -19.91 13.02 -8.67
C LEU A 63 -20.98 12.10 -9.30
N GLY A 64 -22.01 11.71 -8.55
CA GLY A 64 -23.15 10.96 -9.07
C GLY A 64 -23.96 11.76 -10.10
N GLY A 65 -24.14 13.07 -9.89
CA GLY A 65 -24.67 14.00 -10.88
C GLY A 65 -23.90 13.97 -12.20
N MET A 66 -22.57 14.02 -12.08
CA MET A 66 -21.66 13.93 -13.21
C MET A 66 -21.70 12.56 -13.90
N GLN A 67 -21.81 11.46 -13.15
CA GLN A 67 -21.99 10.10 -13.68
C GLN A 67 -23.34 9.95 -14.41
N GLY A 68 -24.43 10.49 -13.87
CA GLY A 68 -25.74 10.54 -14.53
C GLY A 68 -25.68 11.29 -15.86
N TRP A 69 -25.05 12.48 -15.87
CA TRP A 69 -24.79 13.22 -17.12
C TRP A 69 -23.96 12.41 -18.11
N ALA A 70 -22.92 11.73 -17.65
CA ALA A 70 -22.06 10.91 -18.50
C ALA A 70 -22.80 9.71 -19.10
N LEU A 71 -23.62 9.02 -18.31
CA LEU A 71 -24.49 7.94 -18.79
C LEU A 71 -25.39 8.43 -19.93
N TRP A 72 -25.98 9.63 -19.79
CA TRP A 72 -26.75 10.23 -20.88
C TRP A 72 -25.89 10.48 -22.13
N GLN A 73 -24.68 11.02 -21.98
CA GLN A 73 -23.76 11.27 -23.10
C GLN A 73 -23.35 9.99 -23.84
N ILE A 74 -23.16 8.90 -23.09
CA ILE A 74 -22.76 7.59 -23.59
C ILE A 74 -23.94 6.90 -24.28
N LEU A 75 -25.12 6.90 -23.67
CA LEU A 75 -26.26 6.10 -24.13
C LEU A 75 -27.10 6.76 -25.23
N ARG A 76 -27.11 8.09 -25.35
CA ARG A 76 -27.99 8.80 -26.31
C ARG A 76 -27.73 8.42 -27.77
N GLY A 77 -26.57 7.86 -28.08
CA GLY A 77 -26.20 7.40 -29.42
C GLY A 77 -25.90 8.54 -30.39
N ARG A 78 -25.80 8.19 -31.68
CA ARG A 78 -25.58 9.15 -32.78
C ARG A 78 -26.75 10.10 -32.98
N ALA A 79 -26.46 11.31 -33.48
CA ALA A 79 -27.48 12.22 -33.99
C ALA A 79 -28.17 11.60 -35.22
N ALA A 80 -29.50 11.70 -35.32
CA ALA A 80 -30.22 11.25 -36.49
C ALA A 80 -29.93 12.17 -37.69
N GLY A 81 -29.53 11.60 -38.83
CA GLY A 81 -29.19 12.31 -40.06
C GLY A 81 -28.73 11.35 -41.16
N GLN A 82 -28.70 11.82 -42.42
CA GLN A 82 -28.32 11.01 -43.58
C GLN A 82 -26.89 10.46 -43.43
N ASP A 83 -26.75 9.14 -43.64
CA ASP A 83 -25.50 8.42 -43.53
C ASP A 83 -24.65 8.65 -44.79
N VAL A 84 -23.73 9.63 -44.74
CA VAL A 84 -22.62 9.65 -45.71
C VAL A 84 -21.74 8.44 -45.41
N ALA A 85 -21.54 7.57 -46.39
CA ALA A 85 -20.75 6.35 -46.23
C ALA A 85 -19.34 6.71 -45.70
N PRO A 86 -19.01 6.39 -44.43
CA PRO A 86 -17.77 6.83 -43.83
C PRO A 86 -16.59 6.03 -44.35
N ASP A 87 -15.43 6.68 -44.44
CA ASP A 87 -14.16 6.05 -44.79
C ASP A 87 -13.88 4.79 -43.93
N ARG A 88 -13.13 3.82 -44.49
CA ARG A 88 -12.80 2.56 -43.82
C ARG A 88 -12.06 2.79 -42.50
N HIS A 89 -11.16 3.78 -42.43
CA HIS A 89 -10.41 4.07 -41.20
C HIS A 89 -11.30 4.67 -40.12
N VAL A 90 -12.21 5.57 -40.49
CA VAL A 90 -13.22 6.15 -39.59
C VAL A 90 -14.12 5.06 -39.00
N ARG A 91 -14.57 4.10 -39.82
CA ARG A 91 -15.38 2.96 -39.34
C ARG A 91 -14.62 2.08 -38.35
N ARG A 92 -13.34 1.82 -38.60
CA ARG A 92 -12.48 1.03 -37.70
C ARG A 92 -12.26 1.77 -36.38
N LEU A 93 -11.88 3.05 -36.41
CA LEU A 93 -11.67 3.86 -35.21
C LEU A 93 -12.93 3.89 -34.35
N ARG A 94 -14.10 4.07 -34.96
CA ARG A 94 -15.38 4.06 -34.25
C ARG A 94 -15.65 2.73 -33.54
N ARG A 95 -15.39 1.60 -34.21
CA ARG A 95 -15.57 0.26 -33.60
C ARG A 95 -14.62 0.07 -32.42
N VAL A 96 -13.35 0.45 -32.57
CA VAL A 96 -12.36 0.35 -31.49
C VAL A 96 -12.73 1.26 -30.31
N LEU A 97 -13.20 2.48 -30.56
CA LEU A 97 -13.67 3.38 -29.49
C LEU A 97 -14.83 2.77 -28.69
N TYR A 98 -15.83 2.16 -29.34
CA TYR A 98 -16.93 1.49 -28.64
C TYR A 98 -16.48 0.22 -27.92
N ALA A 99 -15.62 -0.60 -28.54
CA ALA A 99 -15.10 -1.80 -27.91
C ALA A 99 -14.28 -1.44 -26.66
N TYR A 100 -13.40 -0.43 -26.76
CA TYR A 100 -12.61 0.07 -25.64
C TYR A 100 -13.50 0.66 -24.54
N LEU A 101 -14.52 1.44 -24.90
CA LEU A 101 -15.51 1.94 -23.96
C LEU A 101 -16.27 0.81 -23.24
N ALA A 102 -16.65 -0.25 -23.97
CA ALA A 102 -17.35 -1.39 -23.38
C ALA A 102 -16.45 -2.15 -22.40
N VAL A 103 -15.19 -2.42 -22.76
CA VAL A 103 -14.20 -3.02 -21.85
C VAL A 103 -14.04 -2.15 -20.60
N GLN A 104 -13.87 -0.84 -20.78
CA GLN A 104 -13.73 0.09 -19.66
C GLN A 104 -14.97 0.10 -18.77
N LEU A 105 -16.18 0.15 -19.32
CA LEU A 105 -17.42 0.09 -18.52
C LEU A 105 -17.57 -1.24 -17.78
N THR A 106 -17.26 -2.36 -18.42
CA THR A 106 -17.36 -3.69 -17.80
C THR A 106 -16.43 -3.81 -16.59
N PHE A 107 -15.16 -3.41 -16.74
CA PHE A 107 -14.22 -3.51 -15.62
C PHE A 107 -14.39 -2.40 -14.58
N TYR A 108 -14.79 -1.19 -15.00
CA TYR A 108 -15.00 -0.06 -14.10
C TYR A 108 -16.30 -0.14 -13.29
N VAL A 109 -17.38 -0.70 -13.87
CA VAL A 109 -18.73 -0.68 -13.27
C VAL A 109 -19.20 -2.06 -12.82
N ALA A 110 -18.85 -3.14 -13.53
CA ALA A 110 -19.52 -4.43 -13.32
C ALA A 110 -18.76 -5.38 -12.41
N PHE A 111 -17.42 -5.47 -12.53
CA PHE A 111 -16.72 -6.61 -11.92
C PHE A 111 -16.06 -6.32 -10.57
N PHE A 112 -15.51 -5.13 -10.29
CA PHE A 112 -14.78 -4.83 -9.03
C PHE A 112 -13.74 -5.87 -8.60
N LEU A 113 -13.38 -6.77 -9.51
CA LEU A 113 -12.37 -7.78 -9.31
C LEU A 113 -11.01 -7.09 -9.55
N PRO A 114 -9.96 -7.50 -8.83
CA PRO A 114 -8.60 -7.27 -9.29
C PRO A 114 -8.57 -7.67 -10.77
N SER A 115 -8.26 -6.72 -11.66
CA SER A 115 -8.17 -7.07 -13.08
C SER A 115 -7.02 -8.06 -13.18
N PRO A 116 -7.26 -9.29 -13.69
CA PRO A 116 -6.15 -10.15 -14.04
C PRO A 116 -5.23 -9.39 -15.01
N TRP A 117 -3.92 -9.53 -14.89
CA TRP A 117 -2.94 -8.79 -15.69
C TRP A 117 -3.22 -8.86 -17.21
N TRP A 118 -3.75 -9.99 -17.71
CA TRP A 118 -4.11 -10.14 -19.13
C TRP A 118 -5.22 -9.19 -19.60
N VAL A 119 -6.09 -8.72 -18.70
CA VAL A 119 -7.10 -7.69 -18.99
C VAL A 119 -6.43 -6.36 -19.24
N ASP A 120 -5.43 -6.03 -18.45
CA ASP A 120 -4.70 -4.78 -18.54
C ASP A 120 -3.85 -4.75 -19.83
N VAL A 121 -3.20 -5.87 -20.18
CA VAL A 121 -2.56 -6.07 -21.49
C VAL A 121 -3.57 -5.91 -22.63
N ALA A 122 -4.76 -6.52 -22.54
CA ALA A 122 -5.79 -6.39 -23.57
C ALA A 122 -6.29 -4.94 -23.70
N ARG A 123 -6.39 -4.21 -22.59
CA ARG A 123 -6.72 -2.78 -22.55
C ARG A 123 -5.63 -1.97 -23.27
N ASP A 124 -4.36 -2.28 -23.03
CA ASP A 124 -3.24 -1.59 -23.66
C ASP A 124 -3.12 -1.87 -25.15
N VAL A 125 -3.38 -3.11 -25.59
CA VAL A 125 -3.55 -3.41 -27.02
C VAL A 125 -4.66 -2.56 -27.64
N GLY A 126 -5.78 -2.37 -26.92
CA GLY A 126 -6.85 -1.45 -27.31
C GLY A 126 -6.38 0.00 -27.42
N ARG A 127 -5.56 0.48 -26.47
CA ARG A 127 -4.95 1.82 -26.51
C ARG A 127 -4.02 1.99 -27.71
N LEU A 128 -3.17 1.01 -28.00
CA LEU A 128 -2.28 1.03 -29.17
C LEU A 128 -3.08 1.12 -30.47
N ALA A 129 -4.16 0.34 -30.59
CA ALA A 129 -5.06 0.41 -31.73
C ALA A 129 -5.68 1.81 -31.89
N LEU A 130 -6.08 2.46 -30.79
CA LEU A 130 -6.57 3.84 -30.81
C LEU A 130 -5.48 4.82 -31.30
N VAL A 131 -4.26 4.73 -30.78
CA VAL A 131 -3.12 5.58 -31.19
C VAL A 131 -2.92 5.50 -32.70
N VAL A 132 -2.83 4.29 -33.25
CA VAL A 132 -2.60 4.06 -34.68
C VAL A 132 -3.79 4.55 -35.52
N LEU A 133 -5.02 4.27 -35.11
CA LEU A 133 -6.21 4.66 -35.86
C LEU A 133 -6.47 6.17 -35.82
N PHE A 134 -6.22 6.84 -34.69
CA PHE A 134 -6.27 8.30 -34.63
C PHE A 134 -5.22 8.93 -35.54
N HIS A 135 -3.99 8.41 -35.54
CA HIS A 135 -2.95 8.87 -36.47
C HIS A 135 -3.42 8.79 -37.93
N ARG A 136 -4.13 7.71 -38.32
CA ARG A 136 -4.67 7.53 -39.68
C ARG A 136 -5.88 8.42 -39.99
N VAL A 137 -6.77 8.66 -39.03
CA VAL A 137 -8.01 9.42 -39.28
C VAL A 137 -7.75 10.94 -39.31
N LEU A 138 -6.76 11.43 -38.56
CA LEU A 138 -6.42 12.84 -38.43
C LEU A 138 -5.55 13.37 -39.59
N ASP A 139 -5.87 12.98 -40.83
CA ASP A 139 -5.05 13.27 -42.00
C ASP A 139 -4.92 14.77 -42.32
N GLY A 140 -5.88 15.59 -41.90
CA GLY A 140 -5.87 17.05 -42.09
C GLY A 140 -4.94 17.83 -41.17
N THR A 141 -4.25 17.15 -40.23
CA THR A 141 -3.38 17.81 -39.24
C THR A 141 -1.91 17.82 -39.67
N PRO A 142 -1.09 18.77 -39.17
CA PRO A 142 0.33 18.85 -39.55
C PRO A 142 1.06 17.53 -39.31
N ARG A 143 1.86 17.08 -40.29
CA ARG A 143 2.58 15.79 -40.22
C ARG A 143 3.40 15.65 -38.94
N ALA A 144 4.14 16.69 -38.54
CA ALA A 144 4.93 16.68 -37.31
C ALA A 144 4.08 16.37 -36.07
N LEU A 145 2.92 17.03 -35.91
CA LEU A 145 2.00 16.78 -34.79
C LEU A 145 1.55 15.31 -34.75
N ARG A 146 1.19 14.76 -35.92
CA ARG A 146 0.74 13.36 -36.05
C ARG A 146 1.82 12.35 -35.72
N PHE A 147 3.07 12.63 -36.12
CA PHE A 147 4.21 11.76 -35.84
C PHE A 147 4.59 11.81 -34.37
N VAL A 148 4.65 13.01 -33.77
CA VAL A 148 4.94 13.15 -32.33
C VAL A 148 3.85 12.49 -31.50
N ALA A 149 2.57 12.66 -31.87
CA ALA A 149 1.48 11.95 -31.20
C ALA A 149 1.65 10.42 -31.35
N LEU A 150 1.85 9.91 -32.56
CA LEU A 150 2.06 8.47 -32.77
C LEU A 150 3.22 7.92 -31.93
N ALA A 151 4.35 8.61 -31.90
CA ALA A 151 5.52 8.21 -31.12
C ALA A 151 5.23 8.21 -29.61
N ALA A 152 4.72 9.32 -29.07
CA ALA A 152 4.39 9.44 -27.65
C ALA A 152 3.34 8.41 -27.20
N GLY A 153 2.30 8.20 -28.00
CA GLY A 153 1.25 7.22 -27.70
C GLY A 153 1.76 5.78 -27.77
N THR A 154 2.59 5.45 -28.76
CA THR A 154 3.15 4.10 -28.91
C THR A 154 4.13 3.79 -27.78
N LEU A 155 5.06 4.71 -27.50
CA LEU A 155 6.03 4.54 -26.41
C LEU A 155 5.34 4.45 -25.05
N GLY A 156 4.33 5.28 -24.80
CA GLY A 156 3.56 5.23 -23.55
C GLY A 156 2.83 3.89 -23.35
N VAL A 157 2.25 3.31 -24.42
CA VAL A 157 1.59 2.00 -24.34
C VAL A 157 2.59 0.86 -24.22
N VAL A 158 3.71 0.90 -24.94
CA VAL A 158 4.77 -0.12 -24.82
C VAL A 158 5.40 -0.09 -23.43
N GLY A 159 5.60 1.10 -22.85
CA GLY A 159 6.00 1.27 -21.46
C GLY A 159 5.07 0.55 -20.49
N SER A 160 3.78 0.86 -20.59
CA SER A 160 2.71 0.27 -19.76
C SER A 160 2.64 -1.26 -19.86
N ILE A 161 2.68 -1.82 -21.09
CA ILE A 161 2.69 -3.29 -21.27
C ILE A 161 3.95 -3.91 -20.67
N GLY A 162 5.11 -3.26 -20.81
CA GLY A 162 6.37 -3.76 -20.27
C GLY A 162 6.35 -3.81 -18.75
N GLU A 163 5.85 -2.75 -18.10
CA GLU A 163 5.65 -2.67 -16.66
C GLU A 163 4.74 -3.80 -16.16
N GLU A 164 3.53 -3.94 -16.73
CA GLU A 164 2.55 -4.96 -16.32
C GLU A 164 3.07 -6.39 -16.48
N VAL A 165 3.79 -6.69 -17.57
CA VAL A 165 4.31 -8.04 -17.83
C VAL A 165 5.51 -8.36 -16.93
N LEU A 166 6.36 -7.39 -16.61
CA LEU A 166 7.56 -7.62 -15.82
C LEU A 166 7.29 -7.66 -14.32
N ASP A 167 6.28 -6.93 -13.85
CA ASP A 167 5.76 -7.03 -12.49
C ASP A 167 5.26 -8.46 -12.21
N GLU A 168 4.46 -9.02 -13.12
CA GLU A 168 3.97 -10.40 -13.02
C GLU A 168 5.10 -11.45 -13.09
N LEU A 169 6.21 -11.13 -13.77
CA LEU A 169 7.39 -12.00 -13.86
C LEU A 169 8.42 -11.77 -12.73
N ASP A 170 8.15 -10.85 -11.78
CA ASP A 170 9.01 -10.41 -10.67
C ASP A 170 10.45 -10.01 -11.12
N VAL A 171 10.56 -9.36 -12.29
CA VAL A 171 11.85 -8.91 -12.85
C VAL A 171 12.07 -7.41 -12.59
N ARG A 172 12.29 -7.06 -11.32
CA ARG A 172 12.39 -5.67 -10.81
C ARG A 172 13.44 -4.78 -11.50
N ALA A 173 14.56 -5.36 -11.95
CA ALA A 173 15.63 -4.60 -12.61
C ALA A 173 15.20 -4.02 -13.97
N VAL A 174 14.26 -4.67 -14.65
CA VAL A 174 13.78 -4.25 -15.97
C VAL A 174 12.53 -3.38 -15.84
N GLU A 175 11.72 -3.59 -14.80
CA GLU A 175 10.57 -2.74 -14.45
C GLU A 175 10.96 -1.25 -14.38
N GLN A 176 12.07 -0.92 -13.71
CA GLN A 176 12.57 0.46 -13.62
C GLN A 176 12.87 1.09 -14.98
N ILE A 177 13.36 0.30 -15.95
CA ILE A 177 13.61 0.77 -17.30
C ILE A 177 12.30 1.12 -18.00
N PHE A 178 11.25 0.31 -17.78
CA PHE A 178 9.95 0.55 -18.38
C PHE A 178 9.16 1.68 -17.72
N ASP A 179 9.28 1.88 -16.41
CA ASP A 179 8.75 3.08 -15.74
C ASP A 179 9.45 4.35 -16.23
N LEU A 180 10.78 4.31 -16.39
CA LEU A 180 11.56 5.38 -17.03
C LEU A 180 11.14 5.61 -18.49
N LEU A 181 10.89 4.56 -19.27
CA LEU A 181 10.42 4.66 -20.65
C LEU A 181 8.99 5.19 -20.74
N GLY A 182 8.11 4.81 -19.81
CA GLY A 182 6.74 5.31 -19.68
C GLY A 182 6.69 6.74 -19.16
N LEU A 183 7.80 7.21 -18.54
CA LEU A 183 7.89 8.44 -17.77
C LEU A 183 6.68 8.53 -16.84
N SER A 184 6.36 7.47 -16.10
CA SER A 184 5.22 7.43 -15.15
C SER A 184 3.88 7.97 -15.73
N GLY A 185 3.61 7.68 -17.02
CA GLY A 185 2.38 8.10 -17.71
C GLY A 185 2.41 9.50 -18.36
N TRP A 186 3.53 10.22 -18.32
CA TRP A 186 3.68 11.53 -18.99
C TRP A 186 3.54 11.39 -20.52
N LEU A 187 4.07 10.32 -21.12
CA LEU A 187 3.98 10.11 -22.57
C LEU A 187 2.54 9.91 -23.06
N TRP A 188 1.74 9.13 -22.32
CA TRP A 188 0.31 8.97 -22.62
C TRP A 188 -0.45 10.31 -22.54
N SER A 189 -0.03 11.16 -21.62
CA SER A 189 -0.65 12.45 -21.38
C SER A 189 -0.28 13.46 -22.46
N LEU A 190 0.98 13.47 -22.88
CA LEU A 190 1.42 14.17 -24.07
C LEU A 190 0.62 13.71 -25.30
N TRP A 191 0.45 12.40 -25.50
CA TRP A 191 -0.38 11.87 -26.58
C TRP A 191 -1.81 12.40 -26.52
N MET A 192 -2.48 12.31 -25.36
CA MET A 192 -3.84 12.84 -25.19
C MET A 192 -3.93 14.33 -25.53
N ALA A 193 -2.99 15.15 -25.06
CA ALA A 193 -2.99 16.59 -25.35
C ALA A 193 -2.88 16.85 -26.87
N LEU A 194 -1.96 16.15 -27.55
CA LEU A 194 -1.76 16.29 -28.99
C LEU A 194 -2.98 15.83 -29.79
N ILE A 195 -3.64 14.74 -29.38
CA ILE A 195 -4.88 14.27 -30.00
C ILE A 195 -6.02 15.27 -29.81
N LEU A 196 -6.17 15.89 -28.63
CA LEU A 196 -7.21 16.89 -28.40
C LEU A 196 -6.99 18.14 -29.27
N VAL A 197 -5.74 18.58 -29.42
CA VAL A 197 -5.38 19.68 -30.34
C VAL A 197 -5.68 19.29 -31.80
N ALA A 198 -5.36 18.06 -32.18
CA ALA A 198 -5.63 17.54 -33.51
C ALA A 198 -7.15 17.44 -33.80
N GLN A 199 -7.93 16.90 -32.86
CA GLN A 199 -9.40 16.81 -32.94
C GLN A 199 -10.05 18.20 -33.07
N ALA A 200 -9.56 19.17 -32.30
CA ALA A 200 -10.05 20.55 -32.36
C ALA A 200 -9.81 21.22 -33.73
N ARG A 201 -8.72 20.84 -34.41
CA ARG A 201 -8.35 21.39 -35.74
C ARG A 201 -9.03 20.67 -36.90
N ASP A 202 -9.29 19.38 -36.77
CA ASP A 202 -9.88 18.56 -37.83
C ASP A 202 -11.35 18.91 -38.11
N GLY A 203 -12.07 19.42 -37.09
CA GLY A 203 -13.44 19.91 -37.22
C GLY A 203 -14.52 18.82 -37.25
N ARG A 204 -14.14 17.54 -37.36
CA ARG A 204 -15.07 16.40 -37.24
C ARG A 204 -15.58 16.18 -35.83
N TRP A 205 -14.82 16.60 -34.81
CA TRP A 205 -15.20 16.45 -33.41
C TRP A 205 -15.90 17.70 -32.88
N GLY A 206 -16.98 17.50 -32.14
CA GLY A 206 -17.69 18.58 -31.48
C GLY A 206 -16.88 19.18 -30.34
N ARG A 207 -17.11 20.47 -30.06
CA ARG A 207 -16.44 21.18 -28.96
C ARG A 207 -16.56 20.47 -27.62
N VAL A 208 -17.75 19.95 -27.31
CA VAL A 208 -18.01 19.24 -26.05
C VAL A 208 -17.14 17.99 -25.90
N THR A 209 -16.86 17.30 -27.01
CA THR A 209 -16.00 16.11 -27.02
C THR A 209 -14.56 16.49 -26.69
N VAL A 210 -14.01 17.50 -27.37
CA VAL A 210 -12.66 18.00 -27.06
C VAL A 210 -12.58 18.50 -25.62
N TRP A 211 -13.59 19.23 -25.15
CA TRP A 211 -13.65 19.74 -23.78
C TRP A 211 -13.71 18.64 -22.72
N SER A 212 -14.46 17.56 -22.92
CA SER A 212 -14.48 16.46 -21.95
C SER A 212 -13.12 15.78 -21.85
N GLY A 213 -12.40 15.61 -22.96
CA GLY A 213 -11.04 15.08 -22.94
C GLY A 213 -10.03 16.04 -22.31
N ALA A 214 -10.13 17.34 -22.56
CA ALA A 214 -9.27 18.33 -21.93
C ALA A 214 -9.50 18.43 -20.41
N ALA A 215 -10.77 18.40 -19.99
CA ALA A 215 -11.12 18.42 -18.57
C ALA A 215 -10.59 17.17 -17.83
N SER A 216 -10.64 15.98 -18.45
CA SER A 216 -10.09 14.76 -17.83
C SER A 216 -8.56 14.85 -17.65
N MET A 217 -7.86 15.50 -18.57
CA MET A 217 -6.43 15.77 -18.45
C MET A 217 -6.12 16.77 -17.33
N VAL A 218 -6.79 17.92 -17.32
CA VAL A 218 -6.55 18.97 -16.30
C VAL A 218 -6.77 18.41 -14.90
N LEU A 219 -7.78 17.56 -14.71
CA LEU A 219 -8.07 16.97 -13.41
C LEU A 219 -6.93 16.08 -12.88
N ALA A 220 -6.24 15.32 -13.74
CA ALA A 220 -5.10 14.51 -13.31
C ALA A 220 -3.84 15.32 -13.04
N PHE A 221 -3.54 16.31 -13.89
CA PHE A 221 -2.21 16.92 -13.88
C PHE A 221 -2.13 18.19 -13.06
N LEU A 222 -3.25 18.88 -12.90
CA LEU A 222 -3.29 20.13 -12.15
C LEU A 222 -3.96 19.92 -10.80
N VAL A 223 -5.18 19.40 -10.80
CA VAL A 223 -6.02 19.41 -9.60
C VAL A 223 -5.56 18.36 -8.59
N MET A 224 -5.21 17.15 -9.04
CA MET A 224 -4.80 16.07 -8.13
C MET A 224 -3.46 16.34 -7.43
N PRO A 225 -2.37 16.76 -8.11
CA PRO A 225 -1.11 17.10 -7.42
C PRO A 225 -1.25 18.34 -6.54
N LEU A 226 -2.04 19.33 -6.96
CA LEU A 226 -2.31 20.51 -6.15
C LEU A 226 -3.08 20.15 -4.88
N ALA A 227 -4.09 19.27 -4.97
CA ALA A 227 -4.85 18.80 -3.82
C ALA A 227 -3.95 18.04 -2.82
N LEU A 228 -3.04 17.20 -3.32
CA LEU A 228 -2.07 16.47 -2.48
C LEU A 228 -1.02 17.41 -1.84
N GLY A 229 -0.52 18.40 -2.60
CA GLY A 229 0.47 19.34 -2.11
C GLY A 229 -0.08 20.32 -1.07
N LEU A 230 -1.32 20.76 -1.23
CA LEU A 230 -1.97 21.69 -0.28
C LEU A 230 -2.37 21.02 1.04
N SER A 231 -2.54 19.70 1.08
CA SER A 231 -3.07 19.02 2.24
C SER A 231 -2.03 18.56 3.26
N GLY A 232 -0.74 18.74 2.99
CA GLY A 232 0.34 18.45 3.95
C GLY A 232 0.45 16.99 4.41
N GLY A 233 -0.24 16.05 3.74
CA GLY A 233 -0.23 14.62 4.09
C GLY A 233 -1.43 13.81 3.58
N PHE A 234 -1.40 12.49 3.80
CA PHE A 234 -2.46 11.54 3.44
C PHE A 234 -3.51 11.39 4.55
N GLY A 235 -4.21 12.47 4.88
CA GLY A 235 -5.36 12.42 5.79
C GLY A 235 -6.61 11.82 5.12
N GLY A 236 -7.57 11.35 5.93
CA GLY A 236 -8.87 10.85 5.45
C GLY A 236 -9.60 11.76 4.45
N PRO A 237 -9.63 13.10 4.65
CA PRO A 237 -10.25 14.02 3.68
C PRO A 237 -9.55 14.07 2.32
N VAL A 238 -8.22 13.97 2.32
CA VAL A 238 -7.39 14.02 1.10
C VAL A 238 -7.65 12.79 0.25
N ILE A 239 -7.69 11.63 0.89
CA ILE A 239 -8.02 10.35 0.25
C ILE A 239 -9.40 10.43 -0.42
N THR A 240 -10.38 10.95 0.31
CA THR A 240 -11.76 11.12 -0.19
C THR A 240 -11.82 12.03 -1.42
N VAL A 241 -11.20 13.22 -1.35
CA VAL A 241 -11.13 14.15 -2.49
C VAL A 241 -10.41 13.50 -3.67
N THR A 242 -9.31 12.80 -3.41
CA THR A 242 -8.51 12.12 -4.44
C THR A 242 -9.36 11.08 -5.19
N PHE A 243 -10.12 10.25 -4.47
CA PHE A 243 -11.04 9.29 -5.10
C PHE A 243 -12.14 9.97 -5.91
N VAL A 244 -12.72 11.07 -5.41
CA VAL A 244 -13.75 11.82 -6.14
C VAL A 244 -13.18 12.40 -7.44
N LEU A 245 -11.99 13.00 -7.39
CA LEU A 245 -11.30 13.54 -8.56
C LEU A 245 -10.93 12.43 -9.56
N PHE A 246 -10.45 11.29 -9.08
CA PHE A 246 -10.14 10.14 -9.93
C PHE A 246 -11.40 9.59 -10.61
N GLY A 247 -12.51 9.48 -9.86
CA GLY A 247 -13.82 9.11 -10.40
C GLY A 247 -14.29 10.07 -11.48
N ALA A 248 -14.25 11.37 -11.22
CA ALA A 248 -14.63 12.41 -12.18
C ALA A 248 -13.75 12.37 -13.45
N ARG A 249 -12.44 12.13 -13.32
CA ARG A 249 -11.52 11.97 -14.46
C ARG A 249 -11.91 10.80 -15.33
N SER A 250 -12.14 9.64 -14.71
CA SER A 250 -12.53 8.41 -15.41
C SER A 250 -13.84 8.60 -16.15
N VAL A 251 -14.83 9.22 -15.52
CA VAL A 251 -16.12 9.56 -16.13
C VAL A 251 -15.96 10.47 -17.36
N LEU A 252 -15.14 11.53 -17.27
CA LEU A 252 -14.88 12.42 -18.42
C LEU A 252 -14.17 11.70 -19.57
N MET A 253 -13.26 10.78 -19.25
CA MET A 253 -12.58 9.96 -20.25
C MET A 253 -13.57 9.04 -20.99
N LEU A 254 -14.48 8.37 -20.27
CA LEU A 254 -15.54 7.55 -20.89
C LEU A 254 -16.45 8.37 -21.79
N VAL A 255 -16.82 9.59 -21.35
CA VAL A 255 -17.59 10.53 -22.18
C VAL A 255 -16.81 10.92 -23.43
N TRP A 256 -15.51 11.23 -23.32
CA TRP A 256 -14.66 11.56 -24.46
C TRP A 256 -14.61 10.40 -25.49
N LEU A 257 -14.46 9.16 -25.03
CA LEU A 257 -14.46 7.96 -25.88
C LEU A 257 -15.79 7.80 -26.62
N ALA A 258 -16.90 7.79 -25.88
CA ALA A 258 -18.24 7.59 -26.44
C ALA A 258 -18.60 8.69 -27.44
N ARG A 259 -18.34 9.94 -27.06
CA ARG A 259 -18.63 11.09 -27.92
C ARG A 259 -17.73 11.16 -29.13
N SER A 260 -16.46 10.78 -29.03
CA SER A 260 -15.58 10.65 -30.19
C SER A 260 -16.15 9.65 -31.19
N ALA A 261 -16.71 8.53 -30.72
CA ALA A 261 -17.37 7.55 -31.58
C ALA A 261 -18.68 8.08 -32.19
N HIS A 262 -19.46 8.85 -31.43
CA HIS A 262 -20.69 9.49 -31.91
C HIS A 262 -20.42 10.56 -32.98
N ASP A 263 -19.45 11.45 -32.75
CA ASP A 263 -19.13 12.56 -33.63
C ASP A 263 -18.59 12.06 -34.98
N LEU A 264 -17.78 10.98 -34.98
CA LEU A 264 -17.33 10.29 -36.19
C LEU A 264 -18.48 9.68 -37.02
N ALA A 265 -19.67 9.52 -36.44
CA ALA A 265 -20.88 9.08 -37.12
C ALA A 265 -21.84 10.25 -37.44
N GLY A 266 -21.50 11.47 -37.04
CA GLY A 266 -22.35 12.63 -37.16
C GLY A 266 -22.27 13.32 -38.53
N PRO A 267 -23.24 14.17 -38.89
CA PRO A 267 -23.26 14.91 -40.16
C PRO A 267 -22.00 15.76 -40.41
N HIS A 268 -21.34 16.20 -39.34
CA HIS A 268 -20.12 17.01 -39.38
C HIS A 268 -18.93 16.23 -40.00
N ALA A 269 -18.95 14.90 -39.95
CA ALA A 269 -17.91 14.07 -40.54
C ALA A 269 -17.87 14.14 -42.08
N GLY A 270 -19.02 14.42 -42.73
CA GLY A 270 -19.15 14.48 -44.19
C GLY A 270 -19.01 15.89 -44.78
N ALA A 271 -19.12 16.94 -43.96
CA ALA A 271 -19.18 18.33 -44.42
C ALA A 271 -17.82 19.04 -44.52
N VAL A 272 -16.71 18.33 -44.30
CA VAL A 272 -15.37 18.90 -44.53
C VAL A 272 -15.02 18.64 -46.00
N PRO A 273 -15.17 19.62 -46.92
CA PRO A 273 -14.73 19.44 -48.29
C PRO A 273 -13.25 19.07 -48.29
N ARG A 274 -12.93 17.95 -48.92
CA ARG A 274 -11.56 17.51 -49.19
C ARG A 274 -10.88 18.65 -49.95
N ARG A 275 -10.04 19.41 -49.26
CA ARG A 275 -9.51 20.69 -49.74
C ARG A 275 -8.47 20.41 -50.83
N GLU A 276 -8.88 20.39 -52.07
CA GLU A 276 -7.98 20.39 -53.24
C GLU A 276 -7.47 21.83 -53.50
N GLY A 277 -6.39 22.21 -52.79
CA GLY A 277 -5.51 23.40 -53.04
C GLY A 277 -6.14 24.82 -52.90
N PRO A 278 -5.35 25.92 -52.98
CA PRO A 278 -3.95 26.17 -52.60
C PRO A 278 -3.82 27.05 -51.32
N ALA A 279 -2.60 27.08 -50.75
CA ALA A 279 -2.01 27.97 -49.71
C ALA A 279 -2.82 28.32 -48.42
N PRO A 280 -2.19 28.23 -47.24
CA PRO A 280 -2.87 28.48 -45.96
C PRO A 280 -3.13 29.97 -45.78
N ALA A 281 -4.37 30.40 -46.01
CA ALA A 281 -4.88 31.61 -45.38
C ALA A 281 -4.70 31.41 -43.86
N ARG A 282 -3.84 32.25 -43.26
CA ARG A 282 -3.55 32.27 -41.82
C ARG A 282 -4.87 32.33 -41.06
N ALA A 283 -5.38 31.17 -40.67
CA ALA A 283 -6.49 31.08 -39.74
C ALA A 283 -6.01 31.78 -38.47
N ARG A 284 -6.55 32.98 -38.22
CA ARG A 284 -6.29 33.71 -36.98
C ARG A 284 -6.58 32.71 -35.86
N LEU A 285 -5.53 32.39 -35.09
CA LEU A 285 -5.61 31.68 -33.81
C LEU A 285 -6.47 32.55 -32.89
N GLY A 286 -7.78 32.54 -33.12
CA GLY A 286 -8.77 33.18 -32.29
C GLY A 286 -8.69 32.50 -30.94
N ARG A 287 -8.15 33.24 -29.96
CA ARG A 287 -8.18 33.01 -28.51
C ARG A 287 -8.76 31.64 -28.16
N TRP A 288 -7.94 30.57 -28.14
CA TRP A 288 -8.07 29.28 -27.41
C TRP A 288 -7.18 28.21 -28.11
N PRO A 289 -6.39 27.37 -27.40
CA PRO A 289 -6.03 27.38 -25.99
C PRO A 289 -4.52 27.59 -25.77
N LEU A 290 -4.07 28.83 -25.63
CA LEU A 290 -2.81 29.14 -24.93
C LEU A 290 -2.75 28.60 -23.48
N PRO A 291 -3.86 28.41 -22.73
CA PRO A 291 -3.77 27.87 -21.36
C PRO A 291 -3.24 26.43 -21.31
N VAL A 292 -3.48 25.59 -22.33
CA VAL A 292 -3.09 24.18 -22.27
C VAL A 292 -1.59 24.00 -22.48
N ALA A 293 -0.99 24.75 -23.41
CA ALA A 293 0.46 24.76 -23.60
C ALA A 293 1.17 25.44 -22.42
N ALA A 294 0.58 26.51 -21.86
CA ALA A 294 1.10 27.16 -20.67
C ALA A 294 1.05 26.25 -19.44
N VAL A 295 -0.02 25.47 -19.25
CA VAL A 295 -0.11 24.48 -18.16
C VAL A 295 0.96 23.40 -18.33
N VAL A 296 1.17 22.85 -19.53
CA VAL A 296 2.24 21.86 -19.77
C VAL A 296 3.64 22.46 -19.53
N LEU A 297 3.89 23.71 -19.95
CA LEU A 297 5.17 24.39 -19.66
C LEU A 297 5.32 24.73 -18.16
N LEU A 298 4.25 25.12 -17.48
CA LEU A 298 4.24 25.38 -16.04
C LEU A 298 4.47 24.11 -15.22
N SER A 299 4.02 22.95 -15.71
CA SER A 299 4.36 21.64 -15.13
C SER A 299 5.85 21.28 -15.27
N LEU A 300 6.57 21.88 -16.22
CA LEU A 300 7.98 21.59 -16.51
C LEU A 300 8.96 22.60 -15.87
N LEU A 301 8.47 23.75 -15.38
CA LEU A 301 9.29 24.76 -14.72
C LEU A 301 9.94 24.31 -13.40
N PRO A 302 9.32 23.48 -12.54
CA PRO A 302 9.97 23.01 -11.31
C PRO A 302 11.23 22.16 -11.58
N ALA A 303 11.30 21.48 -12.73
CA ALA A 303 12.43 20.60 -13.05
C ALA A 303 13.73 21.36 -13.41
N ALA A 304 13.63 22.65 -13.79
CA ALA A 304 14.79 23.42 -14.24
C ALA A 304 15.52 24.18 -13.12
N ASP A 305 14.91 24.35 -11.94
CA ASP A 305 15.43 25.17 -10.83
C ASP A 305 15.91 24.35 -9.61
N HIS A 306 16.04 23.03 -9.76
CA HIS A 306 16.70 22.22 -8.74
C HIS A 306 18.20 22.53 -8.73
N ALA A 307 18.64 23.24 -7.69
CA ALA A 307 20.03 23.49 -7.38
C ALA A 307 20.86 22.21 -7.54
N ARG A 308 21.87 22.26 -8.42
CA ARG A 308 22.72 21.11 -8.76
C ARG A 308 23.44 20.62 -7.50
N GLY A 309 23.16 19.38 -7.09
CA GLY A 309 23.84 18.67 -6.01
C GLY A 309 23.37 17.22 -5.94
N PRO A 310 24.15 16.32 -5.31
CA PRO A 310 23.71 14.96 -5.06
C PRO A 310 22.42 14.98 -4.22
N PHE A 311 21.54 14.04 -4.53
CA PHE A 311 20.27 13.83 -3.86
C PHE A 311 20.20 12.37 -3.46
N THR A 312 20.25 12.12 -2.16
CA THR A 312 20.08 10.80 -1.58
C THR A 312 18.59 10.59 -1.32
N SER A 313 18.01 9.64 -2.03
CA SER A 313 16.60 9.28 -1.89
C SER A 313 16.36 8.43 -0.64
N ARG A 314 15.09 8.30 -0.23
CA ARG A 314 14.72 7.40 0.88
C ARG A 314 15.15 5.96 0.63
N SER A 315 15.00 5.47 -0.61
CA SER A 315 15.38 4.10 -0.97
C SER A 315 16.90 3.90 -0.95
N ASP A 316 17.70 4.94 -1.25
CA ASP A 316 19.16 4.87 -1.09
C ASP A 316 19.56 4.73 0.38
N CYS A 317 18.87 5.45 1.27
CA CYS A 317 19.06 5.32 2.71
C CYS A 317 18.60 3.97 3.26
N GLU A 318 17.48 3.44 2.79
CA GLU A 318 17.01 2.10 3.14
C GLU A 318 18.00 1.03 2.68
N ARG A 319 18.54 1.15 1.45
CA ARG A 319 19.58 0.27 0.92
C ARG A 319 20.88 0.37 1.71
N ALA A 320 21.25 1.56 2.18
CA ALA A 320 22.42 1.77 3.03
C ALA A 320 22.22 1.20 4.45
N ARG A 321 20.98 1.17 4.96
CA ARG A 321 20.63 0.57 6.27
C ARG A 321 20.43 -0.94 6.22
N SER A 322 19.98 -1.49 5.09
CA SER A 322 19.69 -2.91 4.98
C SER A 322 20.97 -3.74 5.07
N THR A 323 21.15 -4.45 6.18
CA THR A 323 22.24 -5.42 6.44
C THR A 323 22.10 -6.73 5.67
N VAL A 324 21.05 -6.87 4.86
CA VAL A 324 20.77 -8.08 4.09
C VAL A 324 21.41 -7.90 2.71
N GLY A 325 22.60 -8.46 2.52
CA GLY A 325 23.16 -8.58 1.18
C GLY A 325 22.24 -9.40 0.27
N GLU A 326 22.38 -9.24 -1.04
CA GLU A 326 21.64 -9.93 -2.12
C GLU A 326 21.64 -11.47 -2.03
N TYR A 327 22.35 -12.05 -1.06
CA TYR A 327 22.46 -13.49 -0.79
C TYR A 327 22.26 -13.88 0.69
N GLY A 328 21.53 -13.11 1.49
CA GLY A 328 21.16 -13.49 2.86
C GLY A 328 22.34 -13.57 3.86
N ARG A 329 23.53 -13.11 3.47
CA ARG A 329 24.66 -12.95 4.39
C ARG A 329 24.51 -11.62 5.12
N HIS A 330 24.39 -11.67 6.44
CA HIS A 330 24.52 -10.50 7.30
C HIS A 330 25.92 -9.92 7.11
N VAL A 331 26.00 -8.80 6.41
CA VAL A 331 27.20 -7.97 6.40
C VAL A 331 26.96 -6.92 7.46
N GLU A 332 27.86 -6.79 8.44
CA GLU A 332 27.86 -5.66 9.37
C GLU A 332 27.96 -4.37 8.56
N SER A 333 26.83 -3.71 8.31
CA SER A 333 26.83 -2.40 7.69
C SER A 333 27.52 -1.46 8.66
N ARG A 334 28.60 -0.82 8.20
CA ARG A 334 29.25 0.24 8.97
C ARG A 334 28.17 1.27 9.36
N PRO A 335 27.98 1.57 10.66
CA PRO A 335 26.94 2.49 11.07
C PRO A 335 27.14 3.82 10.35
N MET A 336 26.10 4.27 9.64
CA MET A 336 26.09 5.61 9.08
C MET A 336 26.22 6.58 10.25
N SER A 337 27.11 7.56 10.12
CA SER A 337 27.31 8.60 11.13
C SER A 337 27.50 9.95 10.45
N GLY A 338 27.26 11.02 11.20
CA GLY A 338 27.51 12.38 10.73
C GLY A 338 26.45 12.86 9.73
N GLU A 339 26.89 13.61 8.72
CA GLU A 339 25.99 14.30 7.80
C GLU A 339 25.11 13.35 6.97
N MET A 340 25.62 12.18 6.57
CA MET A 340 24.83 11.19 5.81
C MET A 340 23.73 10.55 6.68
N ALA A 341 24.04 10.25 7.94
CA ALA A 341 23.05 9.73 8.88
C ALA A 341 21.93 10.77 9.11
N PHE A 342 22.29 12.05 9.26
CA PHE A 342 21.33 13.15 9.32
C PHE A 342 20.44 13.23 8.08
N VAL A 343 21.00 13.17 6.87
CA VAL A 343 20.21 13.17 5.63
C VAL A 343 19.24 12.00 5.62
N CYS A 344 19.71 10.79 5.92
CA CYS A 344 18.87 9.61 5.92
C CYS A 344 17.77 9.61 6.98
N GLU A 345 18.03 10.17 8.15
CA GLU A 345 17.03 10.35 9.18
C GLU A 345 15.92 11.31 8.74
N VAL A 346 16.31 12.44 8.15
CA VAL A 346 15.37 13.42 7.60
C VAL A 346 14.53 12.83 6.45
N ARG A 347 15.12 12.00 5.59
CA ARG A 347 14.42 11.35 4.45
C ARG A 347 13.49 10.23 4.89
N GLY A 348 13.84 9.51 5.95
CA GLY A 348 13.06 8.39 6.48
C GLY A 348 11.89 8.82 7.36
N SER A 349 11.94 10.02 7.95
CA SER A 349 10.88 10.52 8.82
C SER A 349 9.70 11.08 8.02
N ASP A 350 8.57 10.38 8.07
CA ASP A 350 7.31 10.88 7.53
C ASP A 350 6.86 12.14 8.31
N GLY A 351 6.54 13.23 7.61
CA GLY A 351 6.14 14.50 8.24
C GLY A 351 7.30 15.37 8.73
N SER A 352 8.54 15.01 8.39
CA SER A 352 9.71 15.85 8.52
C SER A 352 9.45 17.27 7.98
N PRO A 353 9.78 18.35 8.72
CA PRO A 353 9.55 19.72 8.25
C PRO A 353 10.50 20.11 7.12
N PHE A 354 11.42 19.22 6.74
CA PHE A 354 12.34 19.40 5.64
C PHE A 354 11.70 18.92 4.33
N SER A 355 11.79 19.72 3.27
CA SER A 355 11.28 19.30 1.96
C SER A 355 12.08 18.10 1.43
N GLN A 356 11.34 17.05 1.06
CA GLN A 356 11.89 15.81 0.51
C GLN A 356 12.62 15.98 -0.82
N SER A 357 12.55 17.15 -1.48
CA SER A 357 13.23 17.43 -2.74
C SER A 357 14.48 18.33 -2.60
N VAL A 358 14.86 18.71 -1.38
CA VAL A 358 16.02 19.57 -1.13
C VAL A 358 17.32 18.79 -1.33
N PRO A 359 18.32 19.28 -2.09
CA PRO A 359 19.61 18.58 -2.24
C PRO A 359 20.35 18.38 -0.91
N ASP A 360 21.14 17.31 -0.80
CA ASP A 360 21.71 16.85 0.48
C ASP A 360 22.58 17.94 1.14
N LEU A 361 23.40 18.65 0.36
CA LEU A 361 24.26 19.72 0.88
C LEU A 361 23.43 20.87 1.49
N ALA A 362 22.33 21.25 0.85
CA ALA A 362 21.46 22.31 1.35
C ALA A 362 20.74 21.87 2.64
N LEU A 363 20.39 20.58 2.70
CA LEU A 363 19.78 19.99 3.88
C LEU A 363 20.75 19.98 5.05
N VAL A 364 21.97 19.48 4.85
CA VAL A 364 23.05 19.46 5.85
C VAL A 364 23.40 20.87 6.34
N ALA A 365 23.56 21.83 5.42
CA ALA A 365 23.83 23.22 5.79
C ALA A 365 22.70 23.83 6.63
N TYR A 366 21.44 23.49 6.33
CA TYR A 366 20.31 23.90 7.15
C TYR A 366 20.32 23.21 8.52
N GLY A 367 20.62 21.90 8.58
CA GLY A 367 20.82 21.15 9.82
C GLY A 367 21.88 21.78 10.74
N HIS A 368 23.05 22.15 10.20
CA HIS A 368 24.10 22.85 10.96
C HIS A 368 23.65 24.20 11.53
N ARG A 369 22.86 24.97 10.75
CA ARG A 369 22.25 26.22 11.26
C ARG A 369 21.30 25.93 12.43
N LEU A 370 20.45 24.92 12.30
CA LEU A 370 19.55 24.50 13.38
C LEU A 370 20.33 24.00 14.60
N CYS A 371 21.43 23.28 14.43
CA CYS A 371 22.32 22.90 15.53
C CYS A 371 22.88 24.13 16.26
N GLY A 372 23.24 25.19 15.53
CA GLY A 372 23.65 26.46 16.13
C GLY A 372 22.57 27.06 17.03
N VAL A 373 21.32 27.10 16.55
CA VAL A 373 20.15 27.58 17.33
C VAL A 373 19.90 26.68 18.54
N TYR A 374 19.89 25.35 18.34
CA TYR A 374 19.71 24.34 19.38
C TYR A 374 20.77 24.49 20.47
N THR A 375 22.02 24.69 20.09
CA THR A 375 23.16 24.80 21.01
C THR A 375 23.08 26.08 21.85
N ARG A 376 22.69 27.21 21.26
CA ARG A 376 22.46 28.46 22.00
C ARG A 376 21.25 28.38 22.92
N ASN A 377 20.21 27.65 22.52
CA ASN A 377 18.96 27.46 23.27
C ASN A 377 18.30 28.79 23.70
N ASP A 378 18.44 29.86 22.90
CA ASP A 378 17.76 31.14 23.14
C ASP A 378 16.27 31.01 22.80
N PRO A 379 15.35 31.19 23.77
CA PRO A 379 13.91 31.10 23.53
C PRO A 379 13.41 32.03 22.42
N ARG A 380 14.00 33.22 22.26
CA ARG A 380 13.61 34.18 21.22
C ARG A 380 14.02 33.72 19.83
N GLU A 381 15.21 33.14 19.70
CA GLU A 381 15.70 32.59 18.44
C GLU A 381 14.90 31.37 18.02
N ILE A 382 14.59 30.47 18.96
CA ILE A 382 13.75 29.29 18.72
C ILE A 382 12.35 29.71 18.28
N ALA A 383 11.73 30.69 18.95
CA ALA A 383 10.41 31.20 18.56
C ALA A 383 10.39 31.77 17.14
N ARG A 384 11.43 32.54 16.76
CA ARG A 384 11.57 33.07 15.39
C ARG A 384 11.73 31.97 14.34
N VAL A 385 12.53 30.95 14.61
CA VAL A 385 12.67 29.81 13.68
C VAL A 385 11.33 29.11 13.51
N ARG A 386 10.62 28.83 14.60
CA ARG A 386 9.31 28.19 14.56
C ARG A 386 8.28 29.03 13.79
N GLU A 387 8.28 30.35 13.97
CA GLU A 387 7.38 31.25 13.23
C GLU A 387 7.72 31.32 11.74
N ALA A 388 9.01 31.38 11.39
CA ALA A 388 9.46 31.56 10.01
C ALA A 388 9.42 30.26 9.18
N SER A 389 9.71 29.10 9.78
CA SER A 389 9.83 27.83 9.06
C SER A 389 8.91 26.73 9.58
N GLY A 390 8.14 26.96 10.64
CA GLY A 390 7.30 25.93 11.27
C GLY A 390 8.09 24.88 12.06
N VAL A 391 9.42 24.98 12.10
CA VAL A 391 10.30 23.97 12.72
C VAL A 391 10.37 24.17 14.24
N ASP A 392 9.99 23.14 15.00
CA ASP A 392 10.32 23.06 16.41
C ASP A 392 11.71 22.45 16.61
N VAL A 393 12.71 23.33 16.81
CA VAL A 393 14.11 22.95 16.97
C VAL A 393 14.32 21.97 18.13
N ARG A 394 13.53 22.06 19.21
CA ARG A 394 13.67 21.14 20.36
C ARG A 394 13.12 19.74 20.06
N GLY A 395 12.08 19.67 19.24
CA GLY A 395 11.52 18.42 18.74
C GLY A 395 12.48 17.62 17.85
N LEU A 396 13.50 18.28 17.28
CA LEU A 396 14.50 17.65 16.41
C LEU A 396 15.72 17.09 17.15
N THR A 397 15.64 16.84 18.47
CA THR A 397 16.79 16.39 19.28
C THR A 397 17.42 15.09 18.73
N HIS A 398 16.61 14.08 18.40
CA HIS A 398 17.11 12.84 17.81
C HIS A 398 17.66 13.05 16.40
N THR A 399 16.95 13.78 15.55
CA THR A 399 17.38 14.05 14.16
C THR A 399 18.71 14.81 14.12
N LEU A 400 18.90 15.81 14.98
CA LEU A 400 20.13 16.61 15.02
C LEU A 400 21.31 15.90 15.69
N ALA A 401 21.09 14.80 16.43
CA ALA A 401 22.14 14.11 17.17
C ALA A 401 23.34 13.72 16.28
N GLU A 402 23.08 13.39 15.02
CA GLU A 402 24.12 12.98 14.07
C GLU A 402 25.11 14.10 13.68
N ILE A 403 24.67 15.36 13.71
CA ILE A 403 25.47 16.52 13.29
C ILE A 403 25.68 17.55 14.40
N CYS A 404 25.05 17.36 15.57
CA CYS A 404 25.03 18.32 16.65
C CYS A 404 25.52 17.71 17.97
N PRO A 405 26.75 18.03 18.42
CA PRO A 405 27.34 17.41 19.61
C PRO A 405 26.50 17.55 20.89
N ARG A 406 25.81 18.70 21.07
CA ARG A 406 24.95 18.92 22.23
C ARG A 406 23.71 18.02 22.21
N ALA A 407 23.09 17.84 21.05
CA ALA A 407 21.95 16.94 20.90
C ALA A 407 22.39 15.48 21.06
N ALA A 408 23.54 15.11 20.48
CA ALA A 408 24.15 13.78 20.63
C ALA A 408 24.37 13.41 22.10
N ALA A 409 24.90 14.34 22.90
CA ALA A 409 25.12 14.12 24.33
C ALA A 409 23.81 13.89 25.11
N ILE A 410 22.73 14.60 24.74
CA ILE A 410 21.41 14.42 25.36
C ILE A 410 20.82 13.05 24.99
N VAL A 411 20.83 12.71 23.70
CA VAL A 411 20.33 11.40 23.22
C VAL A 411 21.11 10.26 23.84
N LYS A 412 22.45 10.37 23.90
CA LYS A 412 23.29 9.38 24.55
C LYS A 412 22.97 9.23 26.03
N ALA A 413 22.81 10.33 26.77
CA ALA A 413 22.48 10.25 28.19
C ALA A 413 21.10 9.60 28.43
N ALA A 414 20.13 9.82 27.54
CA ALA A 414 18.82 9.18 27.60
C ALA A 414 18.91 7.67 27.31
N ILE A 415 19.66 7.27 26.27
CA ILE A 415 19.91 5.85 25.96
C ILE A 415 20.65 5.17 27.12
N ASP A 416 21.71 5.78 27.64
CA ASP A 416 22.48 5.23 28.75
C ASP A 416 21.64 5.11 30.05
N GLU A 417 20.60 5.94 30.22
CA GLU A 417 19.63 5.80 31.32
C GLU A 417 18.66 4.66 31.09
N GLU A 418 18.05 4.60 29.90
CA GLU A 418 17.14 3.52 29.50
C GLU A 418 17.83 2.16 29.56
N ASP A 419 19.07 2.05 29.09
CA ASP A 419 19.89 0.83 29.16
C ASP A 419 20.13 0.39 30.61
N ARG A 420 20.33 1.34 31.54
CA ARG A 420 20.46 1.03 32.97
C ARG A 420 19.15 0.52 33.55
N GLU A 421 18.02 1.16 33.25
CA GLU A 421 16.70 0.70 33.69
C GLU A 421 16.37 -0.70 33.15
N ILE A 422 16.67 -0.96 31.86
CA ILE A 422 16.50 -2.28 31.24
C ILE A 422 17.39 -3.30 31.93
N ALA A 423 18.68 -3.01 32.13
CA ALA A 423 19.61 -3.93 32.79
C ALA A 423 19.19 -4.24 34.24
N GLU A 424 18.68 -3.24 34.98
CA GLU A 424 18.15 -3.45 36.33
C GLU A 424 16.90 -4.34 36.33
N ARG A 425 16.00 -4.14 35.37
CA ARG A 425 14.79 -4.97 35.18
C ARG A 425 15.17 -6.40 34.80
N GLU A 426 16.08 -6.60 33.84
CA GLU A 426 16.56 -7.91 33.45
C GLU A 426 17.26 -8.65 34.61
N ALA A 427 18.08 -7.94 35.38
CA ALA A 427 18.70 -8.50 36.58
C ALA A 427 17.66 -8.88 37.64
N GLU A 428 16.55 -8.13 37.74
CA GLU A 428 15.44 -8.50 38.61
C GLU A 428 14.71 -9.78 38.14
N GLU A 429 14.40 -9.89 36.86
CA GLU A 429 13.82 -11.10 36.27
C GLU A 429 14.75 -12.31 36.46
N GLN A 430 16.06 -12.12 36.30
CA GLN A 430 17.06 -13.15 36.57
C GLN A 430 17.01 -13.60 38.04
N ARG A 431 16.94 -12.65 38.99
CA ARG A 431 16.82 -12.98 40.43
C ARG A 431 15.54 -13.76 40.74
N LYS A 432 14.42 -13.48 40.07
CA LYS A 432 13.18 -14.27 40.20
C LYS A 432 13.42 -15.73 39.80
N CYS A 433 14.11 -15.97 38.68
CA CYS A 433 14.43 -17.33 38.23
C CYS A 433 15.48 -18.03 39.10
N ASP A 434 16.48 -17.31 39.61
CA ASP A 434 17.48 -17.88 40.52
C ASP A 434 16.87 -18.30 41.85
N ALA A 435 15.87 -17.56 42.33
CA ALA A 435 15.11 -17.86 43.55
C ALA A 435 13.98 -18.87 43.33
N ALA A 436 13.62 -19.20 42.08
CA ALA A 436 12.54 -20.12 41.78
C ALA A 436 12.83 -21.51 42.38
N PRO A 437 11.82 -22.17 42.97
CA PRO A 437 12.03 -23.50 43.55
C PRO A 437 12.50 -24.49 42.47
N ARG A 438 13.72 -25.00 42.62
CA ARG A 438 14.30 -25.99 41.70
C ARG A 438 13.63 -27.34 41.88
N HIS A 439 13.29 -27.96 40.76
CA HIS A 439 12.76 -29.32 40.74
C HIS A 439 13.82 -30.32 41.24
N ARG A 440 13.37 -31.34 41.98
CA ARG A 440 14.21 -32.44 42.47
C ARG A 440 13.62 -33.75 41.95
N PRO A 441 14.07 -34.23 40.78
CA PRO A 441 13.50 -35.42 40.15
C PRO A 441 13.45 -36.63 41.08
N LEU A 442 12.30 -37.30 41.14
CA LEU A 442 12.14 -38.55 41.90
C LEU A 442 12.86 -39.75 41.26
N ILE A 443 13.18 -39.64 39.97
CA ILE A 443 14.03 -40.59 39.24
C ILE A 443 15.08 -39.81 38.45
N ARG A 444 16.20 -40.45 38.12
CA ARG A 444 17.27 -39.80 37.34
C ARG A 444 16.77 -39.47 35.92
N PRO A 445 16.82 -38.20 35.48
CA PRO A 445 16.56 -37.84 34.08
C PRO A 445 17.74 -38.23 33.20
N GLU A 446 17.46 -38.46 31.92
CA GLU A 446 18.48 -38.64 30.88
C GLU A 446 19.19 -37.33 30.56
N SER A 447 18.40 -36.28 30.37
CA SER A 447 18.87 -34.90 30.30
C SER A 447 18.00 -34.03 31.19
N ALA A 448 18.63 -33.09 31.89
CA ALA A 448 17.95 -32.04 32.62
C ALA A 448 18.67 -30.72 32.31
N SER A 449 17.93 -29.74 31.82
CA SER A 449 18.44 -28.42 31.50
C SER A 449 17.62 -27.38 32.23
N VAL A 450 18.29 -26.58 33.07
CA VAL A 450 17.70 -25.38 33.64
C VAL A 450 18.19 -24.22 32.79
N ARG A 451 17.25 -23.53 32.15
CA ARG A 451 17.58 -22.35 31.37
C ARG A 451 18.03 -21.24 32.32
N ARG A 452 19.27 -20.77 32.12
CA ARG A 452 19.85 -19.75 33.00
C ARG A 452 19.14 -18.42 32.87
N GLN A 453 18.89 -17.97 31.64
CA GLN A 453 18.21 -16.70 31.37
C GLN A 453 16.68 -16.89 31.36
N PRO A 454 15.92 -15.97 31.97
CA PRO A 454 14.46 -15.93 31.84
C PRO A 454 14.07 -15.88 30.37
N LEU A 455 13.07 -16.68 30.01
CA LEU A 455 12.53 -16.71 28.66
C LEU A 455 11.40 -15.69 28.53
N TRP A 456 11.35 -15.05 27.37
CA TRP A 456 10.25 -14.22 26.90
C TRP A 456 9.50 -14.96 25.81
N THR A 457 8.22 -14.66 25.68
CA THR A 457 7.41 -15.09 24.55
C THR A 457 6.58 -13.92 24.09
N ASP A 458 6.57 -13.62 22.80
CA ASP A 458 5.84 -12.47 22.26
C ASP A 458 4.32 -12.59 22.48
N TYR A 459 3.76 -13.80 22.35
CA TYR A 459 2.31 -14.03 22.47
C TYR A 459 1.92 -15.07 23.53
N GLY A 460 2.82 -15.39 24.45
CA GLY A 460 2.52 -16.33 25.54
C GLY A 460 2.48 -17.80 25.10
N VAL A 461 3.24 -18.18 24.08
CA VAL A 461 3.31 -19.56 23.59
C VAL A 461 4.76 -20.01 23.46
N LEU A 462 5.02 -21.26 23.86
CA LEU A 462 6.20 -22.00 23.43
C LEU A 462 5.77 -23.13 22.51
N GLU A 463 6.38 -23.21 21.34
CA GLU A 463 6.01 -24.17 20.31
C GLU A 463 7.20 -25.01 19.84
N ALA A 464 6.92 -26.24 19.45
CA ALA A 464 7.83 -27.08 18.69
C ALA A 464 7.12 -27.48 17.41
N TYR A 465 7.73 -27.16 16.28
CA TYR A 465 7.23 -27.48 14.95
C TYR A 465 8.27 -28.29 14.19
N GLU A 466 7.89 -29.49 13.77
CA GLU A 466 8.69 -30.42 12.99
C GLU A 466 8.21 -30.38 11.54
N GLU A 467 8.96 -29.70 10.67
CA GLU A 467 8.59 -29.50 9.27
C GLU A 467 8.53 -30.86 8.53
N ASP A 468 7.31 -31.30 8.20
CA ASP A 468 7.06 -32.53 7.42
C ASP A 468 6.42 -32.28 6.04
N GLY A 469 6.24 -31.00 5.68
CA GLY A 469 6.16 -30.53 4.29
C GLY A 469 4.77 -30.27 3.70
N TYR A 470 3.67 -30.25 4.48
CA TYR A 470 2.34 -30.05 3.88
C TYR A 470 1.31 -29.19 4.62
N ASN A 471 1.53 -28.78 5.88
CA ASN A 471 0.52 -28.01 6.63
C ASN A 471 1.03 -26.64 7.06
N ASP A 472 0.15 -25.64 6.96
CA ASP A 472 0.36 -24.35 7.59
C ASP A 472 0.17 -24.51 9.11
N PRO A 473 1.19 -24.22 9.94
CA PRO A 473 1.08 -24.35 11.40
C PRO A 473 -0.01 -23.46 12.01
N PHE A 474 -0.50 -22.45 11.29
CA PHE A 474 -1.55 -21.55 11.78
C PHE A 474 -2.98 -22.02 11.45
N GLU A 475 -3.15 -23.08 10.64
CA GLU A 475 -4.48 -23.57 10.20
C GLU A 475 -4.75 -25.03 10.58
N ASP A 476 -3.92 -25.65 11.44
CA ASP A 476 -4.04 -27.06 11.80
C ASP A 476 -5.05 -27.36 12.93
N GLY A 477 -5.65 -26.31 13.52
CA GLY A 477 -6.61 -26.40 14.62
C GLY A 477 -5.98 -26.62 16.01
N LEU A 478 -4.65 -26.52 16.13
CA LEU A 478 -3.95 -26.70 17.40
C LEU A 478 -4.31 -25.62 18.43
N ASP A 479 -4.58 -24.39 18.00
CA ASP A 479 -5.03 -23.30 18.88
C ASP A 479 -6.37 -23.63 19.57
N GLU A 480 -7.35 -24.12 18.83
CA GLU A 480 -8.65 -24.53 19.40
C GLU A 480 -8.47 -25.67 20.41
N LEU A 481 -7.55 -26.61 20.12
CA LEU A 481 -7.17 -27.67 21.06
C LEU A 481 -6.46 -27.11 22.29
N LEU A 482 -5.59 -26.11 22.13
CA LEU A 482 -4.86 -25.47 23.22
C LEU A 482 -5.81 -24.71 24.14
N GLU A 483 -6.77 -23.97 23.60
CA GLU A 483 -7.82 -23.31 24.38
C GLU A 483 -8.64 -24.32 25.19
N LYS A 484 -8.99 -25.46 24.58
CA LYS A 484 -9.74 -26.53 25.24
C LYS A 484 -8.92 -27.24 26.33
N ASN A 485 -7.65 -27.49 26.08
CA ASN A 485 -6.76 -28.23 27.00
C ASN A 485 -6.16 -27.34 28.10
N GLY A 486 -6.05 -26.04 27.83
CA GLY A 486 -5.72 -24.96 28.75
C GLY A 486 -4.24 -24.71 29.05
N LEU A 487 -3.33 -25.68 28.87
CA LEU A 487 -1.89 -25.49 29.14
C LEU A 487 -0.99 -26.00 28.02
N VAL A 488 -1.30 -27.17 27.47
CA VAL A 488 -0.50 -27.77 26.40
C VAL A 488 -1.44 -28.54 25.48
N ALA A 489 -1.19 -28.46 24.19
CA ALA A 489 -1.85 -29.23 23.16
C ALA A 489 -0.83 -29.70 22.14
N ALA A 490 -1.15 -30.79 21.44
CA ALA A 490 -0.26 -31.31 20.42
C ALA A 490 -1.03 -32.00 19.29
N LEU A 491 -0.47 -31.89 18.09
CA LEU A 491 -0.75 -32.65 16.88
C LEU A 491 0.53 -33.37 16.46
N PRO A 492 0.49 -34.33 15.53
CA PRO A 492 1.70 -34.92 14.97
C PRO A 492 2.62 -33.83 14.41
N GLY A 493 3.84 -33.73 14.92
CA GLY A 493 4.82 -32.73 14.49
C GLY A 493 4.60 -31.29 15.00
N HIS A 494 3.53 -31.00 15.73
CA HIS A 494 3.28 -29.66 16.27
C HIS A 494 2.84 -29.70 17.74
N LEU A 495 3.54 -29.00 18.62
CA LEU A 495 3.29 -28.95 20.07
C LEU A 495 3.26 -27.49 20.51
N MET A 496 2.23 -27.08 21.25
CA MET A 496 2.12 -25.73 21.82
C MET A 496 1.90 -25.78 23.33
N ILE A 497 2.57 -24.88 24.04
CA ILE A 497 2.46 -24.68 25.49
C ILE A 497 2.03 -23.23 25.74
N SER A 498 0.86 -23.04 26.34
CA SER A 498 0.32 -21.73 26.70
C SER A 498 0.87 -21.23 28.03
N ILE A 499 1.34 -19.99 28.04
CA ILE A 499 1.79 -19.21 29.20
C ILE A 499 1.33 -17.76 29.06
N TYR A 500 1.64 -16.91 30.04
CA TYR A 500 1.38 -15.48 29.95
C TYR A 500 2.52 -14.77 29.23
N ALA A 501 2.20 -13.82 28.35
CA ALA A 501 3.19 -13.06 27.58
C ALA A 501 3.97 -12.04 28.44
N ASP A 502 3.27 -11.35 29.37
CA ASP A 502 3.88 -10.24 30.12
C ASP A 502 4.98 -10.70 31.11
N PRO A 503 4.77 -11.70 31.97
CA PRO A 503 5.75 -12.09 32.97
C PRO A 503 6.79 -13.07 32.37
N ARG A 504 8.08 -12.85 32.64
CA ARG A 504 9.13 -13.77 32.18
C ARG A 504 8.95 -15.18 32.78
N VAL A 505 9.39 -16.19 32.04
CA VAL A 505 9.25 -17.60 32.43
C VAL A 505 10.58 -18.29 32.67
N CYS A 506 10.69 -18.94 33.82
CA CYS A 506 11.83 -19.75 34.22
C CYS A 506 11.60 -21.20 33.79
N VAL A 507 12.34 -21.68 32.80
CA VAL A 507 12.08 -22.98 32.17
C VAL A 507 13.10 -24.02 32.61
N THR A 508 12.58 -25.18 33.03
CA THR A 508 13.36 -26.41 33.21
C THR A 508 12.83 -27.47 32.25
N THR A 509 13.71 -28.10 31.49
CA THR A 509 13.36 -29.24 30.63
C THR A 509 14.03 -30.51 31.16
N GLU A 510 13.29 -31.62 31.14
CA GLU A 510 13.76 -32.92 31.58
C GLU A 510 13.30 -34.02 30.64
N THR A 511 14.18 -34.97 30.32
CA THR A 511 13.84 -36.14 29.51
C THR A 511 14.05 -37.43 30.30
N TYR A 512 13.23 -38.45 30.05
CA TYR A 512 13.30 -39.72 30.77
C TYR A 512 13.15 -40.92 29.83
N ARG A 513 13.85 -42.03 30.11
CA ARG A 513 13.69 -43.31 29.39
C ARG A 513 12.37 -44.05 29.70
N ARG A 514 11.72 -43.69 30.80
CA ARG A 514 10.49 -44.30 31.30
C ARG A 514 9.59 -43.23 31.93
N ARG A 515 8.31 -43.53 32.10
CA ARG A 515 7.34 -42.63 32.71
C ARG A 515 7.79 -42.18 34.12
N PRO A 516 8.04 -40.88 34.35
CA PRO A 516 8.34 -40.36 35.68
C PRO A 516 7.06 -40.32 36.54
N PRO A 517 7.19 -40.45 37.88
CA PRO A 517 6.08 -40.24 38.80
C PRO A 517 5.40 -38.87 38.59
N VAL A 518 4.12 -38.77 38.91
CA VAL A 518 3.36 -37.52 38.78
C VAL A 518 3.55 -36.67 40.02
N GLU A 519 3.97 -35.41 39.84
CA GLU A 519 4.25 -34.48 40.93
C GLU A 519 3.37 -33.23 40.81
N THR A 520 2.31 -33.12 41.62
CA THR A 520 1.37 -31.98 41.55
C THR A 520 1.55 -30.96 42.68
N LYS A 521 2.34 -31.29 43.71
CA LYS A 521 2.56 -30.43 44.87
C LYS A 521 3.42 -29.23 44.49
N GLY A 522 2.95 -28.02 44.85
CA GLY A 522 3.64 -26.77 44.54
C GLY A 522 3.47 -26.28 43.09
N TRP A 523 2.69 -27.00 42.27
CA TRP A 523 2.35 -26.59 40.90
C TRP A 523 0.92 -26.10 40.83
N HIS A 524 0.63 -25.11 40.00
CA HIS A 524 -0.71 -24.52 39.86
C HIS A 524 -1.53 -25.20 38.76
N HIS A 525 -0.87 -25.75 37.74
CA HIS A 525 -1.49 -26.46 36.63
C HIS A 525 -0.54 -27.57 36.15
N VAL A 526 -1.03 -28.80 35.96
CA VAL A 526 -0.23 -29.91 35.43
C VAL A 526 -1.04 -30.68 34.40
N VAL A 527 -0.56 -30.70 33.16
CA VAL A 527 -1.22 -31.33 32.01
C VAL A 527 -0.22 -32.20 31.26
N GLU A 528 -0.68 -33.34 30.78
CA GLU A 528 0.10 -34.28 29.99
C GLU A 528 -0.61 -34.62 28.68
N VAL A 529 0.09 -34.50 27.55
CA VAL A 529 -0.42 -34.80 26.21
C VAL A 529 0.40 -35.89 25.53
N GLY A 530 -0.20 -36.58 24.57
CA GLY A 530 0.53 -37.40 23.62
C GLY A 530 1.10 -36.54 22.49
N TYR A 531 2.30 -36.88 22.03
CA TYR A 531 2.96 -36.20 20.93
C TYR A 531 3.64 -37.22 20.02
N HIS A 532 3.39 -37.12 18.72
CA HIS A 532 4.10 -37.92 17.71
C HIS A 532 5.16 -37.05 17.03
N SER A 533 6.42 -37.42 17.17
CA SER A 533 7.58 -36.73 16.60
C SER A 533 8.00 -37.39 15.27
N PRO A 534 7.66 -36.81 14.10
CA PRO A 534 7.95 -37.39 12.79
C PRO A 534 9.43 -37.29 12.38
N THR A 535 10.14 -36.25 12.82
CA THR A 535 11.56 -36.02 12.54
C THR A 535 12.45 -36.52 13.67
N GLY A 536 11.93 -36.55 14.89
CA GLY A 536 12.68 -36.92 16.07
C GLY A 536 13.42 -35.74 16.71
N GLU A 537 12.97 -34.51 16.44
CA GLU A 537 13.53 -33.28 16.99
C GLU A 537 12.42 -32.46 17.67
N ILE A 538 12.33 -32.52 18.99
CA ILE A 538 11.32 -31.78 19.76
C ILE A 538 11.99 -30.57 20.37
N LYS A 539 12.16 -29.52 19.58
CA LYS A 539 12.82 -28.27 19.98
C LYS A 539 11.78 -27.18 20.17
N LEU A 540 11.60 -26.78 21.43
CA LEU A 540 10.67 -25.72 21.80
C LEU A 540 11.31 -24.34 21.66
N ARG A 541 10.59 -23.38 21.11
CA ARG A 541 10.98 -21.97 20.98
C ARG A 541 9.76 -21.05 21.01
N ASP A 542 9.99 -19.75 20.99
CA ASP A 542 8.92 -18.77 20.76
C ASP A 542 8.50 -18.79 19.27
N ALA A 543 7.21 -18.63 19.01
CA ALA A 543 6.62 -18.72 17.68
C ALA A 543 7.14 -17.66 16.70
N MET A 544 7.47 -16.48 17.24
CA MET A 544 8.05 -15.37 16.48
C MET A 544 9.57 -15.48 16.32
N GLY A 545 10.16 -16.58 16.79
CA GLY A 545 11.59 -16.79 16.83
C GLY A 545 12.19 -16.44 18.19
N GLY A 546 13.38 -16.98 18.44
CA GLY A 546 14.02 -16.81 19.73
C GLY A 546 14.91 -17.99 20.07
N PRO A 547 15.50 -17.97 21.26
CA PRO A 547 16.45 -18.98 21.66
C PRO A 547 15.78 -20.33 21.94
N GLU A 548 16.15 -21.34 21.17
CA GLU A 548 15.61 -22.70 21.25
C GLU A 548 15.99 -23.41 22.56
N LEU A 549 15.05 -24.21 23.08
CA LEU A 549 15.29 -25.13 24.18
C LEU A 549 15.96 -26.42 23.68
N PRO A 550 16.67 -27.16 24.56
CA PRO A 550 17.25 -28.44 24.19
C PRO A 550 16.21 -29.42 23.66
N ASP A 551 16.62 -30.22 22.68
CA ASP A 551 15.78 -31.27 22.10
C ASP A 551 15.27 -32.27 23.16
N LEU A 552 13.96 -32.49 23.15
CA LEU A 552 13.27 -33.38 24.09
C LEU A 552 13.09 -34.82 23.57
N ALA A 553 13.40 -35.12 22.31
CA ALA A 553 13.26 -36.44 21.71
C ALA A 553 14.41 -37.40 22.09
N VAL A 554 14.33 -37.99 23.27
CA VAL A 554 15.38 -38.88 23.81
C VAL A 554 15.64 -40.17 23.00
N ARG A 555 14.74 -40.55 22.07
CA ARG A 555 14.88 -41.73 21.19
C ARG A 555 14.75 -41.40 19.70
N GLY A 556 14.84 -40.12 19.32
CA GLY A 556 14.55 -39.68 17.96
C GLY A 556 13.07 -39.84 17.62
N LYS A 557 12.74 -40.30 16.41
CA LYS A 557 11.37 -40.41 15.91
C LYS A 557 10.49 -41.31 16.78
N GLY A 558 9.22 -40.93 16.94
CA GLY A 558 8.20 -41.78 17.57
C GLY A 558 7.25 -41.07 18.52
N HIS A 559 6.57 -41.84 19.36
CA HIS A 559 5.57 -41.32 20.30
C HIS A 559 6.16 -41.00 21.67
N TYR A 560 5.83 -39.80 22.15
CA TYR A 560 6.22 -39.25 23.42
C TYR A 560 4.98 -38.84 24.22
N ARG A 561 5.16 -38.75 25.53
CA ARG A 561 4.28 -38.04 26.44
C ARG A 561 4.99 -36.79 26.90
N ILE A 562 4.34 -35.64 26.71
CA ILE A 562 4.84 -34.34 27.14
C ILE A 562 4.02 -33.91 28.35
N ARG A 563 4.66 -33.79 29.51
CA ARG A 563 4.03 -33.31 30.74
C ARG A 563 4.56 -31.93 31.09
N VAL A 564 3.66 -30.96 31.16
CA VAL A 564 3.97 -29.57 31.50
C VAL A 564 3.45 -29.27 32.89
N HIS A 565 4.31 -28.76 33.75
CA HIS A 565 3.95 -28.21 35.05
C HIS A 565 4.15 -26.71 35.01
N TYR A 566 3.14 -25.99 35.46
CA TYR A 566 3.10 -24.54 35.46
C TYR A 566 2.83 -24.02 36.86
N ALA A 567 3.56 -22.97 37.25
CA ALA A 567 3.24 -22.21 38.45
C ALA A 567 3.69 -20.76 38.35
N TRP A 568 2.86 -19.86 38.88
CA TRP A 568 3.27 -18.53 39.30
C TRP A 568 4.40 -18.52 40.33
N LEU A 569 5.28 -17.53 40.20
CA LEU A 569 6.32 -17.16 41.14
C LEU A 569 5.91 -15.87 41.85
N PRO A 570 5.65 -15.90 43.16
CA PRO A 570 5.43 -14.68 43.92
C PRO A 570 6.77 -13.95 44.09
N TRP A 571 6.74 -12.62 44.01
CA TRP A 571 7.93 -11.79 44.19
C TRP A 571 7.56 -10.44 44.79
N LYS A 572 8.28 -10.02 45.85
CA LYS A 572 8.09 -8.71 46.52
C LYS A 572 6.62 -8.33 46.80
N GLY A 573 5.79 -9.30 47.20
CA GLY A 573 4.38 -9.08 47.55
C GLY A 573 3.39 -9.20 46.38
N GLU A 574 3.88 -9.32 45.15
CA GLU A 574 3.05 -9.60 43.97
C GLU A 574 2.92 -11.12 43.75
N LYS A 575 1.70 -11.60 43.53
CA LYS A 575 1.40 -13.03 43.37
C LYS A 575 1.72 -13.59 41.98
N HIS A 576 1.67 -12.75 40.95
CA HIS A 576 1.80 -13.12 39.54
C HIS A 576 3.05 -12.50 38.89
N ALA A 577 4.11 -12.31 39.68
CA ALA A 577 5.28 -11.52 39.28
C ALA A 577 6.22 -12.24 38.28
N GLY A 578 6.09 -13.55 38.12
CA GLY A 578 6.88 -14.36 37.20
C GLY A 578 6.29 -15.75 37.06
N GLN A 579 6.79 -16.52 36.10
CA GLN A 579 6.28 -17.86 35.81
C GLN A 579 7.40 -18.89 35.91
N ARG A 580 7.08 -20.12 36.30
CA ARG A 580 7.99 -21.26 36.16
C ARG A 580 7.32 -22.40 35.43
N LEU A 581 8.10 -23.01 34.54
CA LEU A 581 7.73 -24.17 33.76
C LEU A 581 8.68 -25.33 34.03
N LEU A 582 8.10 -26.52 34.16
CA LEU A 582 8.83 -27.78 34.09
C LEU A 582 8.21 -28.65 33.00
N ILE A 583 8.98 -28.88 31.95
CA ILE A 583 8.56 -29.62 30.76
C ILE A 583 9.29 -30.96 30.78
N MET A 584 8.53 -32.04 30.91
CA MET A 584 9.05 -33.40 30.92
C MET A 584 8.65 -34.13 29.64
N ALA A 585 9.61 -34.82 29.01
CA ALA A 585 9.35 -35.69 27.88
C ALA A 585 9.81 -37.12 28.16
N TYR A 586 9.00 -38.11 27.77
CA TYR A 586 9.37 -39.52 27.88
C TYR A 586 8.64 -40.36 26.83
N PRO A 587 9.21 -41.50 26.40
CA PRO A 587 8.55 -42.40 25.46
C PRO A 587 7.23 -42.94 26.03
N GLY A 588 6.15 -42.85 25.25
CA GLY A 588 4.84 -43.36 25.63
C GLY A 588 3.84 -43.21 24.50
N ARG A 589 2.92 -44.17 24.36
CA ARG A 589 1.86 -44.15 23.34
C ARG A 589 0.60 -43.48 23.89
N GLY A 590 -0.28 -43.06 22.98
CA GLY A 590 -1.60 -42.53 23.28
C GLY A 590 -1.66 -41.00 23.18
N ASP A 591 -2.69 -40.52 22.50
CA ASP A 591 -2.90 -39.10 22.18
C ASP A 591 -3.82 -38.39 23.18
N GLU A 592 -4.21 -39.11 24.25
CA GLU A 592 -5.13 -38.60 25.26
C GLU A 592 -4.50 -37.48 26.11
N VAL A 593 -5.30 -36.45 26.38
CA VAL A 593 -4.96 -35.35 27.27
C VAL A 593 -5.31 -35.76 28.70
N VAL A 594 -4.34 -35.70 29.60
CA VAL A 594 -4.50 -36.04 31.02
C VAL A 594 -4.20 -34.81 31.87
N VAL A 595 -5.23 -34.30 32.54
CA VAL A 595 -5.09 -33.18 33.49
C VAL A 595 -4.84 -33.74 34.89
N HIS A 596 -3.58 -33.73 35.32
CA HIS A 596 -3.19 -34.22 36.66
C HIS A 596 -3.55 -33.23 37.77
N ARG A 597 -3.57 -31.94 37.45
CA ARG A 597 -4.03 -30.87 38.34
C ARG A 597 -4.64 -29.75 37.53
N LYS A 598 -5.92 -29.44 37.75
CA LYS A 598 -6.58 -28.28 37.14
C LYS A 598 -5.92 -26.98 37.59
N ARG A 599 -6.01 -25.96 36.73
CA ARG A 599 -5.52 -24.61 37.02
C ARG A 599 -6.05 -24.10 38.36
N THR A 600 -5.15 -23.58 39.18
CA THR A 600 -5.43 -22.96 40.48
C THR A 600 -4.69 -21.63 40.58
N ASP A 601 -5.32 -20.61 41.17
CA ASP A 601 -4.66 -19.33 41.41
C ASP A 601 -3.79 -19.37 42.69
N PRO A 602 -2.68 -18.60 42.72
CA PRO A 602 -1.70 -18.59 43.82
C PRO A 602 -2.12 -17.86 45.11
#